data_AF-A0A820QSK2-F1
#
_entry.id   AF-A0A820QSK2-F1
#
_cell.length_a   1.000
_cell.length_b   1.000
_cell.length_c   1.000
_cell.angle_alpha   90.00
_cell.angle_beta   90.00
_cell.angle_gamma   90.00
#
_symmetry.space_group_name_H-M   'P 1'
#
loop_
_entity.id
_entity.type
_entity.pdbx_description
1 polymer ?
#
loop_
_entity_poly.entity_id
_entity_poly.type
_entity_poly.pdbx_seq_one_letter_code
_entity_poly.pdbx_strand_id
1 'polypeptide(L)'
;MNSNVPSDVMELERDTFFDFVKQYSGEKVANLLEFQDITNVNCLLACKDPLEILLLDSDDLLELKKATCLKLNNNSSTVLPGVKCKLNLLKCVLTKKRNELKRESSKKSSNSLITNILSDNNSISNNLNHFPDILAATPTNTFTSSINNCVTAQETIKRYLIDSLDDWCKKNENN
;
A
#
# COMPACT_ATOMS: atom_id res chain seq x y z
N MET A 1 16.53 8.23 -8.40
CA MET A 1 16.85 7.22 -7.36
C MET A 1 16.15 5.94 -7.76
N ASN A 2 16.90 4.91 -8.15
CA ASN A 2 16.35 3.60 -8.49
C ASN A 2 16.02 2.89 -7.17
N SER A 3 14.80 3.09 -6.68
CA SER A 3 14.29 2.38 -5.50
C SER A 3 14.02 0.93 -5.88
N ASN A 4 15.08 0.12 -5.90
CA ASN A 4 14.99 -1.32 -6.08
C ASN A 4 14.37 -1.93 -4.84
N VAL A 5 13.06 -2.08 -4.87
CA VAL A 5 12.32 -2.88 -3.90
C VAL A 5 12.63 -4.36 -4.19
N PRO A 6 13.07 -5.14 -3.21
CA PRO A 6 13.34 -6.56 -3.40
C PRO A 6 12.13 -7.32 -3.96
N SER A 7 12.39 -8.36 -4.76
CA SER A 7 11.34 -9.18 -5.38
C SER A 7 10.45 -9.87 -4.34
N ASP A 8 11.09 -10.29 -3.26
CA ASP A 8 10.61 -11.00 -2.07
C ASP A 8 10.18 -10.06 -0.93
N VAL A 9 10.08 -8.74 -1.16
CA VAL A 9 9.75 -7.76 -0.11
C VAL A 9 8.47 -8.12 0.68
N MET A 10 7.52 -8.81 0.03
CA MET A 10 6.25 -9.20 0.63
C MET A 10 6.38 -10.35 1.65
N GLU A 11 7.51 -11.05 1.65
CA GLU A 11 7.83 -12.20 2.48
C GLU A 11 8.77 -11.84 3.64
N LEU A 12 9.28 -10.59 3.68
CA LEU A 12 10.14 -10.13 4.75
C LEU A 12 9.39 -10.03 6.08
N GLU A 13 10.05 -10.47 7.16
CA GLU A 13 9.53 -10.47 8.52
C GLU A 13 10.58 -9.98 9.54
N ARG A 14 10.09 -9.37 10.62
CA ARG A 14 10.86 -8.88 11.78
C ARG A 14 12.12 -8.12 11.34
N ASP A 15 13.30 -8.57 11.77
CA ASP A 15 14.58 -7.89 11.56
C ASP A 15 14.84 -7.60 10.08
N THR A 16 14.57 -8.57 9.19
CA THR A 16 14.77 -8.36 7.74
C THR A 16 13.83 -7.32 7.15
N PHE A 17 12.60 -7.24 7.69
CA PHE A 17 11.65 -6.20 7.34
C PHE A 17 12.12 -4.84 7.86
N PHE A 18 12.56 -4.75 9.12
CA PHE A 18 13.05 -3.50 9.70
C PHE A 18 14.33 -3.00 9.01
N ASP A 19 15.26 -3.89 8.65
CA ASP A 19 16.45 -3.56 7.87
C ASP A 19 16.10 -2.97 6.52
N PHE A 20 15.14 -3.59 5.81
CA PHE A 20 14.62 -3.04 4.57
C PHE A 20 14.01 -1.65 4.77
N VAL A 21 13.16 -1.47 5.78
CA VAL A 21 12.54 -0.16 6.08
C VAL A 21 13.61 0.87 6.45
N LYS A 22 14.64 0.50 7.20
CA LYS A 22 15.75 1.38 7.57
C LYS A 22 16.54 1.83 6.36
N GLN A 23 16.84 0.92 5.43
CA GLN A 23 17.51 1.26 4.17
C GLN A 23 16.64 2.12 3.24
N TYR A 24 15.34 1.82 3.16
CA TYR A 24 14.44 2.48 2.22
C TYR A 24 13.90 3.83 2.71
N SER A 25 13.42 3.86 3.96
CA SER A 25 12.71 4.98 4.59
C SER A 25 13.49 5.65 5.71
N GLY A 26 14.65 5.09 6.08
CA GLY A 26 15.49 5.60 7.17
C GLY A 26 15.08 5.08 8.54
N GLU A 27 16.04 5.16 9.46
CA GLU A 27 15.96 4.64 10.83
C GLU A 27 14.74 5.12 11.62
N LYS A 28 14.39 6.41 11.50
CA LYS A 28 13.23 6.98 12.21
C LYS A 28 11.91 6.27 11.88
N VAL A 29 11.74 5.85 10.62
CA VAL A 29 10.53 5.12 10.20
C VAL A 29 10.60 3.68 10.66
N ALA A 30 11.77 3.04 10.61
CA ALA A 30 11.95 1.69 11.12
C ALA A 30 11.61 1.59 12.62
N ASN A 31 12.21 2.47 13.45
CA ASN A 31 11.97 2.48 14.89
C ASN A 31 10.49 2.75 15.23
N LEU A 32 9.80 3.60 14.47
CA LEU A 32 8.36 3.84 14.64
C LEU A 32 7.52 2.59 14.39
N LEU A 33 7.85 1.81 13.35
CA LEU A 33 7.14 0.58 13.03
C LEU A 33 7.46 -0.53 14.02
N GLU A 34 8.73 -0.63 14.44
CA GLU A 34 9.20 -1.57 15.44
C GLU A 34 8.55 -1.34 16.80
N PHE A 35 8.45 -0.07 17.25
CA PHE A 35 7.76 0.28 18.49
C PHE A 35 6.28 -0.16 18.50
N GLN A 36 5.64 -0.19 17.33
CA GLN A 36 4.25 -0.62 17.16
C GLN A 36 4.09 -2.12 16.87
N ASP A 37 5.18 -2.89 16.93
CA ASP A 37 5.21 -4.31 16.56
C ASP A 37 4.67 -4.59 15.14
N ILE A 38 4.88 -3.64 14.21
CA ILE A 38 4.53 -3.81 12.79
C ILE A 38 5.67 -4.57 12.13
N THR A 39 5.60 -5.90 12.19
CA THR A 39 6.72 -6.80 11.86
C THR A 39 6.82 -7.24 10.41
N ASN A 40 5.87 -6.88 9.54
CA ASN A 40 5.92 -7.24 8.13
C ASN A 40 5.09 -6.29 7.25
N VAL A 41 5.21 -6.45 5.93
CA VAL A 41 4.48 -5.64 4.94
C VAL A 41 2.97 -5.79 5.07
N ASN A 42 2.46 -6.97 5.43
CA ASN A 42 1.02 -7.18 5.55
C ASN A 42 0.42 -6.39 6.72
N CYS A 43 1.08 -6.42 7.87
CA CYS A 43 0.72 -5.60 9.04
C CYS A 43 0.77 -4.10 8.70
N LEU A 44 1.85 -3.64 8.05
CA LEU A 44 1.99 -2.23 7.68
C LEU A 44 0.88 -1.74 6.74
N LEU A 45 0.51 -2.57 5.75
CA LEU A 45 -0.54 -2.22 4.79
C LEU A 45 -1.96 -2.37 5.38
N ALA A 46 -2.13 -3.16 6.43
CA ALA A 46 -3.38 -3.25 7.19
C ALA A 46 -3.55 -2.09 8.19
N CYS A 47 -2.44 -1.57 8.73
CA CYS A 47 -2.45 -0.42 9.62
C CYS A 47 -2.88 0.84 8.86
N LYS A 48 -3.93 1.53 9.33
CA LYS A 48 -4.49 2.72 8.68
C LYS A 48 -3.50 3.89 8.72
N ASP A 49 -3.09 4.29 9.92
CA ASP A 49 -2.12 5.35 10.15
C ASP A 49 -1.16 5.00 11.29
N PRO A 50 0.08 4.52 10.97
CA PRO A 50 1.09 4.24 11.98
C PRO A 50 1.59 5.48 12.74
N LEU A 51 1.20 6.69 12.38
CA LEU A 51 1.60 7.90 13.10
C LEU A 51 0.65 8.25 14.25
N GLU A 52 -0.54 7.64 14.30
CA GLU A 52 -1.55 7.93 15.35
C GLU A 52 -1.01 7.64 16.75
N ILE A 53 -0.10 6.66 16.91
CA ILE A 53 0.51 6.36 18.20
C ILE A 53 1.24 7.55 18.80
N LEU A 54 1.80 8.44 17.98
CA LEU A 54 2.53 9.63 18.42
C LEU A 54 1.61 10.70 19.04
N LEU A 55 0.29 10.53 18.96
CA LEU A 55 -0.69 11.41 19.61
C LEU A 55 -0.97 10.99 21.05
N LEU A 56 -0.63 9.76 21.44
CA LEU A 56 -0.86 9.27 22.80
C LEU A 56 0.11 9.92 23.78
N ASP A 57 -0.37 10.22 24.98
CA ASP A 57 0.46 10.74 26.07
C ASP A 57 1.00 9.58 26.91
N SER A 58 2.24 9.18 26.64
CA SER A 58 2.93 8.11 27.35
C SER A 58 4.42 8.41 27.41
N ASP A 59 5.04 8.10 28.54
CA ASP A 59 6.48 8.23 28.76
C ASP A 59 7.28 7.30 27.85
N ASP A 60 6.74 6.11 27.53
CA ASP A 60 7.38 5.15 26.62
C ASP A 60 7.55 5.72 25.20
N LEU A 61 6.70 6.69 24.83
CA LEU A 61 6.76 7.35 23.51
C LEU A 61 7.69 8.56 23.49
N LEU A 62 8.26 8.97 24.63
CA LEU A 62 9.01 10.22 24.73
C LEU A 62 10.24 10.22 23.82
N GLU A 63 11.01 9.13 23.80
CA GLU A 63 12.19 9.01 22.94
C GLU A 63 11.81 8.97 21.46
N LEU A 64 10.76 8.21 21.13
CA LEU A 64 10.27 8.12 19.76
C LEU A 64 9.78 9.49 19.27
N LYS A 65 8.99 10.20 20.07
CA LYS A 65 8.54 11.57 19.78
C LYS A 65 9.71 12.54 19.60
N LYS A 66 10.75 12.47 20.43
CA LYS A 66 11.96 13.30 20.26
C LYS A 66 12.64 13.04 18.92
N ALA A 67 12.63 11.80 18.43
CA ALA A 67 13.24 11.46 17.15
C ALA A 67 12.36 11.84 15.95
N THR A 68 11.03 11.71 16.06
CA THR A 68 10.10 11.82 14.93
C THR A 68 9.28 13.11 14.88
N CYS A 69 9.25 13.91 15.94
CA CYS A 69 8.41 15.10 16.06
C CYS A 69 9.23 16.37 16.30
N LEU A 70 8.63 17.52 15.97
CA LEU A 70 9.07 18.85 16.34
C LEU A 70 8.19 19.36 17.48
N LYS A 71 8.81 19.92 18.52
CA LYS A 71 8.10 20.65 19.57
C LYS A 71 7.89 22.10 19.13
N LEU A 72 6.65 22.56 19.19
CA LEU A 72 6.26 23.93 18.88
C LEU A 72 6.29 24.80 20.15
N ASN A 73 6.32 26.12 19.98
CA ASN A 73 6.42 27.08 21.09
C ASN A 73 5.25 27.01 22.08
N ASN A 74 4.09 26.54 21.62
CA ASN A 74 2.90 26.31 22.45
C ASN A 74 2.92 24.96 23.19
N ASN A 75 4.08 24.31 23.29
CA ASN A 75 4.27 22.95 23.82
C ASN A 75 3.55 21.83 23.06
N SER A 76 2.85 22.10 21.95
CA SER A 76 2.33 21.05 21.08
C SER A 76 3.46 20.38 20.29
N SER A 77 3.20 19.17 19.79
CA SER A 77 4.16 18.41 18.97
C SER A 77 3.56 18.10 17.61
N THR A 78 4.38 18.19 16.55
CA THR A 78 3.99 17.83 15.19
C THR A 78 4.98 16.85 14.59
N VAL A 79 4.50 15.88 13.82
CA VAL A 79 5.38 14.90 13.17
C VAL A 79 6.24 15.60 12.12
N LEU A 80 7.52 15.26 12.06
CA LEU A 80 8.43 15.73 11.01
C LEU A 80 7.85 15.41 9.62
N PRO A 81 7.66 16.41 8.73
CA PRO A 81 7.09 16.19 7.40
C PRO A 81 7.82 15.11 6.61
N GLY A 82 9.15 15.02 6.76
CA GLY A 82 9.97 13.99 6.12
C GLY A 82 9.64 12.57 6.58
N VAL A 83 9.30 12.36 7.86
CA VAL A 83 8.91 11.03 8.38
C VAL A 83 7.57 10.62 7.76
N LYS A 84 6.59 11.53 7.77
CA LYS A 84 5.27 11.31 7.16
C LYS A 84 5.38 11.00 5.67
N CYS A 85 6.18 11.77 4.93
CA CYS A 85 6.38 11.57 3.49
C CYS A 85 7.00 10.19 3.19
N LYS A 86 8.06 9.80 3.91
CA LYS A 86 8.74 8.52 3.70
C LYS A 86 7.86 7.32 4.03
N LEU A 87 7.09 7.38 5.12
CA LEU A 87 6.14 6.33 5.49
C LEU A 87 5.04 6.18 4.43
N ASN A 88 4.48 7.28 3.94
CA ASN A 88 3.49 7.25 2.87
C ASN A 88 4.07 6.67 1.56
N LEU A 89 5.27 7.09 1.18
CA LEU A 89 5.95 6.57 0.00
C LEU A 89 6.18 5.06 0.11
N LEU A 90 6.64 4.59 1.26
CA LEU A 90 6.82 3.17 1.55
C LEU A 90 5.50 2.40 1.36
N LYS A 91 4.39 2.85 1.98
CA LYS A 91 3.08 2.21 1.83
C LYS A 91 2.60 2.19 0.38
N CYS A 92 2.78 3.29 -0.36
CA CYS A 92 2.41 3.36 -1.77
C CYS A 92 3.17 2.33 -2.61
N VAL A 93 4.49 2.23 -2.41
CA VAL A 93 5.36 1.34 -3.17
C VAL A 93 5.07 -0.13 -2.86
N LEU A 94 4.88 -0.48 -1.59
CA LEU A 94 4.50 -1.84 -1.19
C LEU A 94 3.11 -2.22 -1.68
N THR A 95 2.15 -1.28 -1.67
CA THR A 95 0.81 -1.49 -2.23
C THR A 95 0.89 -1.76 -3.73
N LYS A 96 1.70 -1.00 -4.46
CA LYS A 96 1.92 -1.21 -5.89
C LYS A 96 2.49 -2.61 -6.15
N LYS A 97 3.53 -3.01 -5.41
CA LYS A 97 4.15 -4.35 -5.52
C LYS A 97 3.16 -5.48 -5.25
N ARG A 98 2.35 -5.37 -4.20
CA ARG A 98 1.27 -6.33 -3.89
C ARG A 98 0.28 -6.46 -5.05
N ASN A 99 -0.09 -5.34 -5.67
CA ASN A 99 -1.04 -5.35 -6.79
C ASN A 99 -0.43 -5.95 -8.07
N GLU A 100 0.87 -5.79 -8.30
CA GLU A 100 1.60 -6.44 -9.40
C GLU A 100 1.56 -7.96 -9.25
N LEU A 101 1.87 -8.49 -8.06
CA LEU A 101 1.84 -9.94 -7.78
C LEU A 101 0.43 -10.53 -7.98
N LYS A 102 -0.62 -9.83 -7.52
CA LYS A 102 -2.02 -10.26 -7.74
C LYS A 102 -2.41 -10.35 -9.22
N ARG A 103 -1.84 -9.49 -10.08
CA ARG A 103 -2.09 -9.51 -11.53
C ARG A 103 -1.34 -10.63 -12.24
N GLU A 104 -0.17 -11.01 -11.74
CA GLU A 104 0.61 -12.12 -12.28
C GLU A 104 -0.03 -13.47 -11.95
N SER A 105 -0.57 -13.61 -10.73
CA SER A 105 -1.29 -14.83 -10.33
C SER A 105 -2.59 -15.03 -11.11
N SER A 106 -3.32 -13.96 -11.46
CA SER A 106 -4.57 -14.08 -12.22
C SER A 106 -4.34 -14.43 -13.69
N LYS A 107 -3.25 -13.94 -14.31
CA LYS A 107 -2.92 -14.26 -15.73
C LYS A 107 -2.57 -15.73 -15.96
N LYS A 108 -1.99 -16.41 -14.97
CA LYS A 108 -1.64 -17.85 -15.09
C LYS A 108 -2.87 -18.77 -15.02
N SER A 109 -3.99 -18.31 -14.46
CA SER A 109 -5.20 -19.13 -14.30
C SER A 109 -6.08 -19.20 -15.56
N SER A 110 -5.84 -18.36 -16.58
CA SER A 110 -6.68 -18.31 -17.79
C SER A 110 -6.22 -19.21 -18.94
N ASN A 111 -5.10 -19.93 -18.79
CA ASN A 111 -4.55 -20.80 -19.84
C ASN A 111 -4.72 -22.31 -19.57
N SER A 112 -5.48 -22.74 -18.56
CA SER A 112 -5.65 -24.17 -18.23
C SER A 112 -7.03 -24.75 -18.57
N LEU A 113 -7.64 -24.39 -19.70
CA LEU A 113 -8.82 -25.08 -20.24
C LEU A 113 -8.83 -25.12 -21.78
N ILE A 114 -7.75 -25.59 -22.41
CA ILE A 114 -7.83 -26.20 -23.74
C ILE A 114 -6.88 -27.41 -23.77
N THR A 115 -7.23 -28.48 -23.05
CA THR A 115 -6.80 -29.81 -23.46
C THR A 115 -7.78 -30.29 -24.51
N ASN A 116 -7.33 -30.25 -25.76
CA ASN A 116 -7.95 -30.94 -26.89
C ASN A 116 -8.22 -32.40 -26.52
N ILE A 117 -9.48 -32.76 -26.31
CA ILE A 117 -9.96 -34.13 -26.47
C ILE A 117 -10.69 -34.15 -27.82
N LEU A 118 -9.93 -34.32 -28.89
CA LEU A 118 -10.44 -34.97 -30.09
C LEU A 118 -10.24 -36.48 -29.86
N SER A 119 -11.33 -37.20 -29.62
CA SER A 119 -11.37 -38.61 -29.92
C SER A 119 -12.81 -38.99 -30.24
N ASP A 120 -13.02 -39.33 -31.50
CA ASP A 120 -14.29 -39.68 -32.10
C ASP A 120 -14.86 -41.02 -31.57
N ASN A 121 -16.20 -41.04 -31.57
CA ASN A 121 -17.14 -42.15 -31.82
C ASN A 121 -17.57 -43.15 -30.71
N ASN A 122 -18.90 -43.09 -30.50
CA ASN A 122 -19.88 -44.14 -30.19
C ASN A 122 -19.83 -44.85 -28.82
N SER A 123 -20.84 -44.59 -27.98
CA SER A 123 -21.85 -45.60 -27.62
C SER A 123 -22.96 -45.01 -26.72
N ILE A 124 -24.11 -45.65 -26.86
CA ILE A 124 -25.47 -45.42 -26.38
C ILE A 124 -25.65 -45.55 -24.84
N SER A 125 -26.67 -44.83 -24.35
CA SER A 125 -27.62 -45.12 -23.24
C SER A 125 -27.52 -44.37 -21.90
N ASN A 126 -28.59 -43.56 -21.69
CA ASN A 126 -29.47 -43.45 -20.52
C ASN A 126 -28.86 -43.28 -19.11
N ASN A 127 -29.09 -42.11 -18.49
CA ASN A 127 -30.07 -42.01 -17.38
C ASN A 127 -30.36 -40.56 -16.97
N LEU A 128 -31.66 -40.26 -16.90
CA LEU A 128 -32.41 -39.44 -15.95
C LEU A 128 -31.62 -38.50 -14.99
N ASN A 129 -31.85 -37.19 -15.09
CA ASN A 129 -32.70 -36.50 -14.11
C ASN A 129 -33.00 -35.05 -14.51
N HIS A 130 -34.25 -34.72 -14.26
CA HIS A 130 -35.02 -33.54 -14.62
C HIS A 130 -34.89 -32.48 -13.53
N PHE A 131 -34.56 -31.24 -13.90
CA PHE A 131 -34.99 -30.02 -13.20
C PHE A 131 -35.09 -28.87 -14.21
N PRO A 132 -36.15 -28.03 -14.17
CA PRO A 132 -36.43 -27.07 -15.23
C PRO A 132 -35.67 -25.75 -15.06
N ASP A 133 -35.35 -25.20 -16.22
CA ASP A 133 -34.93 -23.84 -16.53
C ASP A 133 -35.84 -22.77 -15.91
N ILE A 134 -35.30 -21.56 -15.63
CA ILE A 134 -35.92 -20.25 -15.89
C ILE A 134 -35.01 -19.08 -15.42
N LEU A 135 -34.68 -18.23 -16.41
CA LEU A 135 -34.45 -16.77 -16.41
C LEU A 135 -33.16 -16.15 -15.83
N ALA A 136 -32.24 -15.88 -16.77
CA ALA A 136 -31.78 -14.54 -17.16
C ALA A 136 -31.79 -13.40 -16.11
N ALA A 137 -30.59 -12.99 -15.69
CA ALA A 137 -30.24 -11.57 -15.53
C ALA A 137 -28.71 -11.40 -15.60
N THR A 138 -28.25 -10.74 -16.66
CA THR A 138 -26.91 -10.17 -16.80
C THR A 138 -26.68 -9.06 -15.78
N PRO A 139 -25.51 -9.02 -15.11
CA PRO A 139 -24.93 -7.76 -14.68
C PRO A 139 -23.74 -7.42 -15.59
N THR A 140 -23.98 -6.48 -16.49
CA THR A 140 -22.95 -5.77 -17.24
C THR A 140 -22.13 -4.94 -16.25
N ASN A 141 -21.08 -5.51 -15.68
CA ASN A 141 -20.14 -4.75 -14.85
C ASN A 141 -19.09 -4.08 -15.74
N THR A 142 -19.45 -2.88 -16.20
CA THR A 142 -18.53 -1.84 -16.63
C THR A 142 -17.69 -1.40 -15.42
N PHE A 143 -16.43 -1.79 -15.35
CA PHE A 143 -15.44 -1.19 -14.43
C PHE A 143 -14.14 -0.89 -15.17
N THR A 144 -14.20 0.14 -16.00
CA THR A 144 -13.04 0.84 -16.58
C THR A 144 -12.84 2.17 -15.85
N SER A 145 -12.29 2.13 -14.62
CA SER A 145 -11.82 3.36 -13.96
C SER A 145 -11.01 3.09 -12.68
N SER A 146 -9.77 2.64 -12.79
CA SER A 146 -8.84 2.75 -11.64
C SER A 146 -7.36 2.89 -11.99
N ILE A 147 -7.02 3.09 -13.26
CA ILE A 147 -5.62 3.31 -13.67
C ILE A 147 -5.20 4.78 -13.45
N ASN A 148 -6.13 5.73 -13.38
CA ASN A 148 -5.80 7.15 -13.31
C ASN A 148 -5.53 7.71 -11.91
N ASN A 149 -5.87 6.98 -10.83
CA ASN A 149 -5.84 7.55 -9.46
C ASN A 149 -4.44 7.58 -8.79
N CYS A 150 -3.48 6.78 -9.26
CA CYS A 150 -2.14 6.76 -8.65
C CYS A 150 -1.22 7.84 -9.24
N VAL A 151 -1.38 8.14 -10.54
CA VAL A 151 -0.64 9.21 -11.22
C VAL A 151 -1.14 10.59 -10.75
N THR A 152 -2.46 10.74 -10.55
CA THR A 152 -3.02 11.99 -10.01
C THR A 152 -2.62 12.23 -8.55
N ALA A 153 -2.46 11.18 -7.73
CA ALA A 153 -1.99 11.33 -6.35
C ALA A 153 -0.59 11.96 -6.26
N GLN A 154 0.34 11.60 -7.16
CA GLN A 154 1.67 12.23 -7.18
C GLN A 154 1.61 13.70 -7.63
N GLU A 155 0.77 14.03 -8.61
CA GLU A 155 0.60 15.41 -9.07
C GLU A 155 -0.10 16.29 -8.03
N THR A 156 -1.07 15.76 -7.29
CA THR A 156 -1.70 16.46 -6.17
C THR A 156 -0.70 16.74 -5.04
N ILE A 157 0.17 15.78 -4.71
CA ILE A 157 1.21 15.96 -3.69
C ILE A 157 2.24 17.01 -4.15
N LYS A 158 2.64 16.98 -5.43
CA LYS A 158 3.55 18.01 -5.98
C LYS A 158 2.94 19.41 -5.91
N ARG A 159 1.67 19.57 -6.31
CA ARG A 159 0.97 20.87 -6.22
C ARG A 159 0.89 21.37 -4.78
N TYR A 160 0.49 20.50 -3.85
CA TYR A 160 0.41 20.86 -2.43
C TYR A 160 1.76 21.34 -1.86
N LEU A 161 2.87 20.70 -2.25
CA LEU A 161 4.21 21.12 -1.83
C LEU A 161 4.62 22.46 -2.43
N ILE A 162 4.28 22.72 -3.70
CA ILE A 162 4.53 24.00 -4.38
C ILE A 162 3.75 25.12 -3.70
N ASP A 163 2.45 24.92 -3.49
CA ASP A 163 1.57 25.92 -2.86
C ASP A 163 2.03 26.25 -1.43
N SER A 164 2.46 25.23 -0.67
CA SER A 164 2.97 25.40 0.69
C SER A 164 4.31 26.17 0.74
N LEU A 165 5.16 26.02 -0.27
CA LEU A 165 6.41 26.76 -0.40
C LEU A 165 6.16 28.22 -0.77
N ASP A 166 5.26 28.47 -1.72
CA ASP A 166 4.87 29.82 -2.15
C ASP A 166 4.25 30.63 -1.00
N ASP A 167 3.36 30.02 -0.22
CA ASP A 167 2.77 30.66 0.96
C ASP A 167 3.81 30.97 2.04
N TRP A 168 4.79 30.09 2.22
CA TRP A 168 5.89 30.31 3.15
C TRP A 168 6.78 31.48 2.70
N CYS A 169 7.12 31.55 1.41
CA CYS A 169 7.90 32.66 0.84
C CYS A 169 7.18 34.00 1.00
N LYS A 170 5.88 34.09 0.63
CA LYS A 170 5.09 35.32 0.76
C LYS A 170 4.95 35.80 2.21
N LYS A 171 4.92 34.87 3.17
CA LYS A 171 4.81 35.21 4.59
C LYS A 171 6.10 35.80 5.15
N ASN A 172 7.25 35.49 4.55
CA ASN A 172 8.56 36.00 4.97
C ASN A 172 9.00 37.27 4.22
N GLU A 173 8.38 37.63 3.11
CA GLU A 173 8.64 38.92 2.43
C GLU A 173 7.92 40.11 3.09
N ASN A 174 6.90 39.86 3.91
CA ASN A 174 6.10 40.90 4.59
C ASN A 174 6.51 41.14 6.06
N ASN A 175 7.66 40.62 6.48
CA ASN A 175 8.18 40.70 7.86
C ASN A 175 9.63 41.19 7.82
#